data_AF-K1R8V3-F1
#
_entry.id   AF-K1R8V3-F1
#
_cell.length_a   1.000
_cell.length_b   1.000
_cell.length_c   1.000
_cell.angle_alpha   90.00
_cell.angle_beta   90.00
_cell.angle_gamma   90.00
#
_symmetry.space_group_name_H-M   'P 1'
#
loop_
_entity.id
_entity.type
_entity.pdbx_description
1 polymer ?
#
loop_
_entity_poly.entity_id
_entity_poly.type
_entity_poly.pdbx_seq_one_letter_code
_entity_poly.pdbx_strand_id
1 'polypeptide(L)'
;MLHGFDYTAFFGKSDLERAKAISGGVDFLQAPEREEPKKLFIKEALLLRQALSLCQSLLNYEQRLEAAYFEAVRTLLTRIEGKGKMSLREINARINELLKQSIKSDGVINLFSDVEE
;
A
#
# COMPACT_ATOMS: atom_id res chain seq x y z
N MET A 1 10.34 5.50 12.61
CA MET A 1 10.31 6.02 11.21
C MET A 1 8.94 6.58 10.81
N LEU A 2 7.83 5.91 11.13
CA LEU A 2 6.46 6.42 10.90
C LEU A 2 5.83 7.03 12.17
N HIS A 3 6.61 7.62 13.08
CA HIS A 3 6.05 8.20 14.31
C HIS A 3 5.09 9.35 13.96
N GLY A 4 3.84 9.21 14.39
CA GLY A 4 2.77 10.16 14.10
C GLY A 4 1.93 9.82 12.86
N PHE A 5 2.15 8.68 12.20
CA PHE A 5 1.25 8.16 11.16
C PHE A 5 0.61 6.86 11.59
N ASP A 6 -0.72 6.82 11.59
CA ASP A 6 -1.49 5.61 11.86
C ASP A 6 -1.77 4.86 10.55
N TYR A 7 -1.16 3.68 10.42
CA TYR A 7 -1.35 2.78 9.27
C TYR A 7 -2.17 1.53 9.62
N THR A 8 -2.82 1.50 10.80
CA THR A 8 -3.58 0.33 11.28
C THR A 8 -4.68 -0.12 10.32
N ALA A 9 -5.24 0.81 9.53
CA ALA A 9 -6.19 0.50 8.47
C ALA A 9 -5.67 -0.52 7.43
N PHE A 10 -4.35 -0.68 7.28
CA PHE A 10 -3.75 -1.69 6.41
C PHE A 10 -4.02 -3.14 6.88
N PHE A 11 -4.20 -3.35 8.18
CA PHE A 11 -4.53 -4.67 8.73
C PHE A 11 -6.01 -5.03 8.55
N GLY A 12 -6.83 -4.08 8.11
CA GLY A 12 -8.24 -4.27 7.78
C GLY A 12 -8.47 -5.23 6.61
N LYS A 13 -9.75 -5.51 6.33
CA LYS A 13 -10.18 -6.43 5.25
C LYS A 13 -10.44 -5.73 3.93
N SER A 14 -10.55 -4.40 3.91
CA SER A 14 -10.87 -3.66 2.69
C SER A 14 -9.62 -3.31 1.90
N ASP A 15 -9.59 -3.71 0.62
CA ASP A 15 -8.53 -3.29 -0.31
C ASP A 15 -8.48 -1.76 -0.47
N LEU A 16 -9.63 -1.09 -0.35
CA LEU A 16 -9.71 0.37 -0.34
C LEU A 16 -9.00 0.97 0.86
N GLU A 17 -9.19 0.41 2.05
CA GLU A 17 -8.52 0.87 3.27
C GLU A 17 -7.01 0.62 3.22
N ARG A 18 -6.61 -0.55 2.70
CA ARG A 18 -5.20 -0.89 2.46
C ARG A 18 -4.52 0.08 1.50
N ALA A 19 -5.16 0.35 0.37
CA ALA A 19 -4.66 1.30 -0.62
C ALA A 19 -4.53 2.71 -0.04
N LYS A 20 -5.53 3.17 0.71
CA LYS A 20 -5.49 4.47 1.41
C LYS A 20 -4.39 4.54 2.46
N ALA A 21 -4.18 3.49 3.25
CA ALA A 21 -3.11 3.43 4.24
C ALA A 21 -1.74 3.56 3.56
N ILE A 22 -1.52 2.86 2.44
CA ILE A 22 -0.28 2.96 1.65
C ILE A 22 -0.10 4.39 1.11
N SER A 23 -1.10 4.95 0.41
CA SER A 23 -1.03 6.32 -0.12
C SER A 23 -0.77 7.34 0.98
N GLY A 24 -1.46 7.23 2.12
CA GLY A 24 -1.26 8.11 3.26
C GLY A 24 0.15 8.01 3.84
N GLY A 25 0.73 6.82 3.91
CA GLY A 25 2.11 6.62 4.37
C GLY A 25 3.14 7.24 3.43
N VAL A 26 2.90 7.16 2.12
CA VAL A 26 3.73 7.81 1.10
C VAL A 26 3.62 9.33 1.20
N ASP A 27 2.40 9.87 1.28
CA ASP A 27 2.14 11.31 1.42
C ASP A 27 2.78 11.86 2.70
N PHE A 28 2.66 11.12 3.80
CA PHE A 28 3.28 11.45 5.08
C PHE A 28 4.81 11.52 4.97
N LEU A 29 5.47 10.56 4.32
CA LEU A 29 6.92 10.55 4.19
C LEU A 29 7.45 11.55 3.15
N GLN A 30 6.61 12.07 2.26
CA GLN A 30 6.98 13.05 1.24
C GLN A 30 6.93 14.50 1.73
N ALA A 31 6.47 14.75 2.96
CA ALA A 31 6.49 16.09 3.54
C ALA A 31 7.93 16.67 3.55
N PRO A 32 8.15 17.94 3.17
CA PRO A 32 9.49 18.54 3.05
C PRO A 32 10.35 18.39 4.31
N GLU A 33 9.74 18.47 5.49
CA GLU A 33 10.40 18.32 6.78
C GLU A 33 10.81 16.87 7.12
N ARG A 34 10.44 15.89 6.28
CA ARG A 34 10.68 14.46 6.48
C ARG A 34 11.68 13.85 5.50
N GLU A 35 12.48 14.67 4.83
CA GLU A 35 13.49 14.20 3.86
C GLU A 35 14.45 13.15 4.45
N GLU A 36 14.99 13.39 5.64
CA GLU A 36 15.87 12.42 6.33
C GLU A 36 15.12 11.17 6.83
N PRO A 37 13.96 11.28 7.53
CA PRO A 37 13.10 10.15 7.83
C PRO A 37 12.73 9.28 6.62
N LYS A 38 12.47 9.90 5.46
CA LYS A 38 12.15 9.21 4.20
C LYS A 38 13.32 8.39 3.70
N LYS A 39 14.53 8.96 3.64
CA LYS A 39 15.75 8.22 3.26
C LYS A 39 15.99 7.02 4.17
N LEU A 40 15.85 7.23 5.48
CA LEU A 40 15.97 6.16 6.47
C LEU A 40 14.92 5.07 6.25
N PHE A 41 13.65 5.46 6.04
CA PHE A 41 12.57 4.52 5.75
C PHE A 41 12.86 3.65 4.51
N ILE A 42 13.30 4.27 3.41
CA ILE A 42 13.62 3.53 2.17
C ILE A 42 14.72 2.49 2.42
N LYS A 43 15.76 2.87 3.17
CA LYS A 43 16.87 1.99 3.53
C LYS A 43 16.41 0.83 4.44
N GLU A 44 15.76 1.13 5.55
CA GLU A 44 15.36 0.13 6.53
C GLU A 44 14.29 -0.82 5.98
N ALA A 45 13.34 -0.33 5.18
CA ALA A 45 12.35 -1.18 4.51
C ALA A 45 13.00 -2.14 3.49
N LEU A 46 14.11 -1.75 2.85
CA LEU A 46 14.90 -2.65 2.01
C LEU A 46 15.62 -3.72 2.85
N LEU A 47 16.25 -3.33 3.95
CA LEU A 47 16.93 -4.26 4.86
C LEU A 47 15.93 -5.26 5.47
N LEU A 48 14.73 -4.79 5.83
CA LEU A 48 13.65 -5.65 6.29
C LEU A 48 13.28 -6.69 5.23
N ARG A 49 13.06 -6.28 3.97
CA ARG A 49 12.78 -7.21 2.86
C ARG A 49 13.88 -8.26 2.68
N GLN A 50 15.14 -7.86 2.80
CA GLN A 50 16.27 -8.76 2.70
C GLN A 50 16.29 -9.76 3.87
N ALA A 51 16.10 -9.29 5.11
CA ALA A 51 16.03 -10.15 6.28
C ALA A 51 14.87 -11.16 6.16
N LEU A 52 13.69 -10.70 5.73
CA LEU A 52 12.52 -11.55 5.52
C LEU A 52 12.78 -12.69 4.54
N SER A 53 13.53 -12.44 3.47
CA SER A 53 13.90 -13.48 2.51
C SER A 53 14.69 -14.65 3.13
N LEU A 54 15.32 -14.41 4.29
CA LEU A 54 16.11 -15.39 5.03
C LEU A 54 15.30 -16.06 6.15
N CYS A 55 14.34 -15.36 6.77
CA CYS A 55 13.63 -15.82 7.96
C CYS A 55 12.09 -15.82 7.87
N GLN A 56 11.51 -15.80 6.67
CA GLN A 56 10.06 -15.70 6.46
C GLN A 56 9.25 -16.75 7.24
N SER A 57 9.79 -17.96 7.42
CA SER A 57 9.14 -19.06 8.15
C SER A 57 9.01 -18.79 9.65
N LEU A 58 9.79 -17.87 10.22
CA LEU A 58 9.79 -17.54 11.64
C LEU A 58 8.76 -16.45 11.99
N LEU A 59 8.17 -15.81 10.99
CA LEU A 59 7.23 -14.71 11.22
C LEU A 59 5.81 -15.22 11.47
N ASN A 60 5.05 -14.46 12.26
CA ASN A 60 3.61 -14.61 12.34
C ASN A 60 2.88 -13.84 11.22
N TYR A 61 1.56 -13.98 11.16
CA TYR A 61 0.73 -13.34 10.12
C TYR A 61 0.80 -11.82 10.16
N GLU A 62 0.68 -11.22 11.34
CA GLU A 62 0.71 -9.76 11.54
C GLU A 62 2.04 -9.16 11.10
N GLN A 63 3.16 -9.79 11.47
CA GLN A 63 4.50 -9.35 11.06
C GLN A 63 4.69 -9.41 9.54
N ARG A 64 4.12 -10.43 8.88
CA ARG A 64 4.15 -10.52 7.42
C ARG A 64 3.33 -9.42 6.75
N LEU A 65 2.16 -9.09 7.32
CA LEU A 65 1.34 -7.98 6.82
C LEU A 65 2.04 -6.64 7.02
N GLU A 66 2.59 -6.37 8.20
CA GLU A 66 3.32 -5.14 8.50
C GLU A 66 4.52 -4.97 7.55
N ALA A 67 5.29 -6.04 7.33
CA ALA A 67 6.36 -6.05 6.35
C ALA A 67 5.90 -5.72 4.93
N ALA A 68 4.77 -6.29 4.50
CA ALA A 68 4.20 -6.03 3.19
C ALA A 68 3.77 -4.56 3.04
N TYR A 69 3.24 -3.94 4.10
CA TYR A 69 2.95 -2.52 4.12
C TYR A 69 4.21 -1.67 3.89
N PHE A 70 5.29 -1.93 4.65
CA PHE A 70 6.54 -1.17 4.50
C PHE A 70 7.16 -1.34 3.10
N GLU A 71 7.10 -2.55 2.55
CA GLU A 71 7.56 -2.83 1.18
C GLU A 71 6.74 -2.07 0.13
N ALA A 72 5.42 -2.01 0.29
CA ALA A 72 4.53 -1.27 -0.62
C ALA A 72 4.83 0.24 -0.61
N VAL A 73 4.95 0.85 0.58
CA VAL A 73 5.28 2.27 0.72
C VAL A 73 6.65 2.57 0.13
N ARG A 74 7.68 1.75 0.41
CA ARG A 74 9.03 1.90 -0.16
C ARG A 74 9.00 1.85 -1.69
N THR A 75 8.27 0.89 -2.25
CA THR A 75 8.15 0.71 -3.70
C THR A 75 7.59 1.96 -4.38
N LEU A 76 6.57 2.58 -3.78
CA LEU A 76 6.01 3.82 -4.32
C LEU A 76 6.95 5.01 -4.17
N LEU A 77 7.59 5.18 -3.00
CA LEU A 77 8.56 6.27 -2.78
C LEU A 77 9.71 6.23 -3.81
N THR A 78 10.33 5.06 -3.97
CA THR A 78 11.42 4.87 -4.93
C THR A 78 10.98 5.08 -6.38
N ARG A 79 9.71 4.78 -6.72
CA ARG A 79 9.15 5.02 -8.05
C ARG A 79 8.93 6.51 -8.34
N ILE A 80 8.53 7.29 -7.34
CA ILE A 80 8.34 8.75 -7.47
C ILE A 80 9.70 9.45 -7.66
N GLU A 81 10.74 8.98 -6.97
CA GLU A 81 12.08 9.56 -7.06
C GLU A 81 12.88 9.10 -8.29
N GLY A 82 12.47 8.01 -8.95
CA GLY A 82 13.14 7.42 -10.09
C GLY A 82 13.04 8.19 -11.42
N LYS A 83 13.77 7.73 -12.44
CA LYS A 83 13.67 8.24 -13.82
C LYS A 83 12.33 7.81 -14.43
N GLY A 84 11.45 8.76 -14.71
CA GLY A 84 10.04 8.53 -15.08
C GLY A 84 9.04 9.06 -14.04
N LYS A 85 9.36 10.23 -13.45
CA LYS A 85 8.65 10.84 -12.33
C LYS A 85 7.15 10.89 -12.58
N MET A 86 6.40 10.09 -11.82
CA MET A 86 4.97 10.27 -11.66
C MET A 86 4.72 11.09 -10.41
N SER A 87 3.91 12.12 -10.52
CA SER A 87 3.46 12.90 -9.36
C SER A 87 2.59 12.03 -8.44
N LEU A 88 2.60 12.36 -7.14
CA LEU A 88 1.69 11.75 -6.17
C LEU A 88 0.23 11.85 -6.61
N ARG A 89 -0.14 12.97 -7.24
CA ARG A 89 -1.47 13.18 -7.80
C ARG A 89 -1.80 12.16 -8.88
N GLU A 90 -0.87 11.83 -9.77
CA GLU A 90 -1.08 10.80 -10.80
C GLU A 90 -1.15 9.40 -10.19
N ILE A 91 -0.35 9.11 -9.15
CA ILE A 91 -0.39 7.84 -8.43
C ILE A 91 -1.74 7.67 -7.74
N ASN A 92 -2.18 8.67 -6.99
CA ASN A 92 -3.48 8.65 -6.31
C ASN A 92 -4.65 8.59 -7.30
N ALA A 93 -4.55 9.27 -8.46
CA ALA A 93 -5.55 9.14 -9.52
C ALA A 93 -5.62 7.72 -10.08
N ARG A 94 -4.48 7.09 -10.35
CA ARG A 94 -4.44 5.69 -10.85
C ARG A 94 -4.92 4.69 -9.81
N ILE A 95 -4.56 4.87 -8.55
CA ILE A 95 -5.06 4.02 -7.45
C ILE A 95 -6.59 4.12 -7.38
N ASN A 96 -7.14 5.33 -7.40
CA ASN A 96 -8.59 5.53 -7.40
C ASN A 96 -9.28 4.89 -8.62
N GLU A 97 -8.69 4.98 -9.82
CA GLU A 97 -9.26 4.33 -11.01
C GLU A 97 -9.22 2.79 -10.93
N LEU A 98 -8.12 2.20 -10.47
CA LEU A 98 -8.03 0.75 -10.25
C LEU A 98 -9.07 0.28 -9.22
N LEU A 99 -9.25 1.04 -8.14
CA LEU A 99 -10.24 0.72 -7.10
C LEU A 99 -11.69 0.83 -7.62
N LYS A 100 -12.00 1.83 -8.45
CA LYS A 100 -13.32 1.95 -9.09
C LYS A 100 -13.63 0.74 -9.99
N GLN A 101 -12.62 0.20 -10.67
CA GLN A 101 -12.77 -0.99 -11.51
C GLN A 101 -13.02 -2.26 -10.66
N SER A 102 -12.35 -2.40 -9.52
CA SER A 102 -12.58 -3.52 -8.59
C SER A 102 -13.97 -3.48 -7.94
N ILE A 103 -14.46 -2.30 -7.55
CA ILE A 103 -15.81 -2.14 -6.96
C ILE A 103 -16.93 -2.45 -7.98
N LYS A 104 -16.68 -2.24 -9.28
CA LYS A 104 -17.64 -2.62 -10.33
C LYS A 104 -17.76 -4.13 -10.54
N SER A 105 -16.81 -4.95 -10.08
CA SER A 105 -16.84 -6.40 -10.27
C SER A 105 -17.56 -7.16 -9.14
N ASP A 106 -17.87 -6.50 -8.02
CA ASP A 106 -18.72 -7.05 -6.94
C ASP A 106 -20.23 -6.83 -7.18
N GLY A 107 -20.60 -6.29 -8.35
CA GLY A 107 -21.99 -6.23 -8.78
C GLY A 107 -22.50 -7.64 -9.08
N VAL A 108 -23.12 -8.26 -8.08
CA VAL A 108 -23.90 -9.51 -8.15
C VAL A 108 -24.58 -9.65 -9.52
N ILE A 109 -24.09 -10.56 -10.36
CA ILE A 109 -24.90 -11.07 -11.47
C ILE A 109 -25.84 -12.09 -10.84
N ASN A 110 -27.08 -11.68 -10.56
CA ASN A 110 -28.12 -12.62 -10.19
C ASN A 110 -28.58 -13.37 -11.45
N LEU A 111 -27.85 -14.44 -11.80
CA LEU A 111 -28.12 -15.32 -12.95
C LEU A 111 -29.44 -16.11 -12.85
N PHE A 112 -30.22 -15.91 -11.78
CA PHE A 112 -31.48 -16.60 -11.52
C PHE A 112 -32.64 -15.62 -11.29
N SER A 113 -32.81 -14.61 -12.14
CA SER A 113 -33.98 -13.73 -12.08
C SER A 113 -35.11 -14.09 -13.06
N ASP A 114 -34.88 -14.98 -14.03
CA ASP A 114 -35.92 -15.39 -14.99
C ASP A 114 -36.00 -16.92 -15.10
N VAL A 115 -36.72 -17.55 -14.17
CA VAL A 115 -37.45 -18.80 -14.44
C VAL A 115 -38.80 -18.66 -13.76
N GLU A 116 -39.73 -17.99 -14.45
CA GLU A 116 -41.16 -18.20 -14.22
C GLU A 116 -41.54 -19.58 -14.82
N GLU A 117 -42.49 -20.25 -14.16
CA GLU A 117 -42.98 -21.63 -14.37
C GLU A 117 -43.10 -22.15 -15.81
#